data_AF-A0A356L660-F1
#
_entry.id   AF-A0A356L660-F1
#
_cell.length_a   1.000
_cell.length_b   1.000
_cell.length_c   1.000
_cell.angle_alpha   90.00
_cell.angle_beta   90.00
_cell.angle_gamma   90.00
#
_symmetry.space_group_name_H-M   'P 1'
#
loop_
_entity.id
_entity.type
_entity.pdbx_description
1 polymer ?
#
loop_
_entity_poly.entity_id
_entity_poly.type
_entity_poly.pdbx_seq_one_letter_code
_entity_poly.pdbx_strand_id
1 'polypeptide(L)'
;MKKILIMLVSLVFTFALVGCSSEDQYALLSEELDGVKESVFALEESLAASETESAALSTEVDALNSELDGLQTELQNQIDVLEAEIAELELDILNSGYANQEQQTLITSLQAQITDISEELAQNINIFLAKEYYLAVGDTFQLFYRSVIQAVDPYHYYIKLTGTKGYAYPRYFEWAPAATDYGKTFTLKMSICDDNGNVISEKTTNLIVSMAVNPATTKNVLCIGDSLTSNGYWVAQGIKKYNTAGATNIVTLGTVTSTYNGVTIKHEGHGGWQWSSYVTGYATTPVTPSPFWNASNQLDFQYYCTSHGYSSIDEAFILMTWNGIGGSFREFSFASEPFLSAKTLIDKLHADYSNAKITLMGIPLPSMNGGLSAYYTLDKSYADNYGQVVTAMKYNLFLEEFCDLPAYSTFMRYVDVKGQFDSEYNMPTTPKAVNTESTTTEPIGTSMGMHPNTDGYEQIGDAFYRALCNHN
;
A
#
# COMPACT_ATOMS: atom_id res chain seq x y z
N MET A 1 -110.04 36.39 -12.65
CA MET A 1 -110.59 37.39 -13.60
C MET A 1 -112.05 37.16 -13.97
N LYS A 2 -112.50 35.94 -14.32
CA LYS A 2 -113.94 35.63 -14.58
C LYS A 2 -114.97 36.16 -13.56
N LYS A 3 -114.65 36.18 -12.25
CA LYS A 3 -115.56 36.73 -11.21
C LYS A 3 -115.74 38.25 -11.27
N ILE A 4 -114.72 38.99 -11.71
CA ILE A 4 -114.74 40.46 -11.80
C ILE A 4 -115.59 40.88 -13.02
N LEU A 5 -115.47 40.17 -14.13
CA LEU A 5 -116.26 40.39 -15.34
C LEU A 5 -117.76 40.11 -15.12
N ILE A 6 -118.10 39.05 -14.38
CA ILE A 6 -119.49 38.72 -13.99
C ILE A 6 -120.09 39.81 -13.08
N MET A 7 -119.29 40.37 -12.15
CA MET A 7 -119.72 41.46 -11.27
C MET A 7 -120.00 42.75 -12.04
N LEU A 8 -119.12 43.12 -12.98
CA LEU A 8 -119.24 44.30 -13.83
C LEU A 8 -120.43 44.21 -14.80
N VAL A 9 -120.67 43.03 -15.41
CA VAL A 9 -121.85 42.78 -16.26
C VAL A 9 -123.15 42.83 -15.46
N SER A 10 -123.15 42.35 -14.22
CA SER A 10 -124.32 42.46 -13.32
C SER A 10 -124.61 43.91 -12.93
N LEU A 11 -123.58 44.73 -12.71
CA LEU A 11 -123.72 46.15 -12.40
C LEU A 11 -124.37 46.92 -13.56
N VAL A 12 -123.92 46.65 -14.80
CA VAL A 12 -124.47 47.26 -16.02
C VAL A 12 -125.86 46.71 -16.37
N PHE A 13 -126.23 45.50 -15.98
CA PHE A 13 -127.63 45.03 -16.11
C PHE A 13 -128.57 45.66 -15.07
N THR A 14 -128.05 46.00 -13.88
CA THR A 14 -128.86 46.59 -12.80
C THR A 14 -129.22 48.06 -13.08
N PHE A 15 -128.34 48.80 -13.77
CA PHE A 15 -128.67 50.14 -14.26
C PHE A 15 -129.76 50.13 -15.35
N ALA A 16 -130.02 49.00 -16.04
CA ALA A 16 -130.85 48.96 -17.27
C ALA A 16 -132.34 48.83 -16.96
N LEU A 17 -132.65 48.33 -15.76
CA LEU A 17 -134.00 47.97 -15.33
C LEU A 17 -134.71 49.08 -14.56
N VAL A 18 -134.02 50.16 -14.19
CA VAL A 18 -134.61 51.28 -13.45
C VAL A 18 -134.61 52.51 -14.35
N GLY A 19 -135.74 52.77 -14.98
CA GLY A 19 -135.88 53.76 -16.03
C GLY A 19 -135.47 55.19 -15.65
N CYS A 20 -135.18 55.95 -16.70
CA CYS A 20 -134.92 57.40 -16.70
C CYS A 20 -133.50 57.80 -16.28
N SER A 21 -132.53 57.52 -17.14
CA SER A 21 -131.42 58.45 -17.36
C SER A 21 -130.91 58.30 -18.79
N SER A 22 -130.71 59.45 -19.40
CA SER A 22 -130.32 59.71 -20.78
C SER A 22 -129.35 58.69 -21.37
N GLU A 23 -129.57 58.35 -22.66
CA GLU A 23 -128.70 57.52 -23.51
C GLU A 23 -127.19 57.70 -23.23
N ASP A 24 -126.77 58.92 -22.92
CA ASP A 24 -125.36 59.28 -22.66
C ASP A 24 -124.69 58.55 -21.49
N GLN A 25 -125.38 58.29 -20.36
CA GLN A 25 -124.77 57.61 -19.20
C GLN A 25 -124.68 56.09 -19.39
N TYR A 26 -125.65 55.52 -20.12
CA TYR A 26 -125.63 54.11 -20.49
C TYR A 26 -124.53 53.82 -21.50
N ALA A 27 -124.35 54.74 -22.46
CA ALA A 27 -123.27 54.68 -23.44
C ALA A 27 -121.90 54.72 -22.74
N LEU A 28 -121.68 55.63 -21.78
CA LEU A 28 -120.42 55.75 -21.04
C LEU A 28 -120.06 54.51 -20.21
N LEU A 29 -121.01 53.93 -19.46
CA LEU A 29 -120.77 52.72 -18.68
C LEU A 29 -120.62 51.47 -19.56
N SER A 30 -121.30 51.42 -20.70
CA SER A 30 -121.10 50.37 -21.71
C SER A 30 -119.72 50.49 -22.33
N GLU A 31 -119.26 51.70 -22.65
CA GLU A 31 -117.95 51.99 -23.23
C GLU A 31 -116.82 51.67 -22.24
N GLU A 32 -116.95 52.04 -20.96
CA GLU A 32 -115.99 51.65 -19.91
C GLU A 32 -115.98 50.13 -19.66
N LEU A 33 -117.15 49.47 -19.66
CA LEU A 33 -117.25 48.02 -19.53
C LEU A 33 -116.62 47.31 -20.74
N ASP A 34 -116.82 47.84 -21.95
CA ASP A 34 -116.24 47.29 -23.17
C ASP A 34 -114.72 47.53 -23.21
N GLY A 35 -114.23 48.68 -22.75
CA GLY A 35 -112.79 48.94 -22.57
C GLY A 35 -112.13 48.06 -21.50
N VAL A 36 -112.84 47.75 -20.41
CA VAL A 36 -112.36 46.79 -19.39
C VAL A 36 -112.39 45.36 -19.93
N LYS A 37 -113.40 44.96 -20.71
CA LYS A 37 -113.43 43.65 -21.38
C LYS A 37 -112.25 43.51 -22.36
N GLU A 38 -111.98 44.53 -23.17
CA GLU A 38 -110.85 44.55 -24.09
C GLU A 38 -109.52 44.45 -23.32
N SER A 39 -109.37 45.21 -22.23
CA SER A 39 -108.15 45.17 -21.40
C SER A 39 -107.95 43.81 -20.71
N VAL A 40 -109.03 43.19 -20.23
CA VAL A 40 -109.00 41.85 -19.62
C VAL A 40 -108.69 40.79 -20.68
N PHE A 41 -109.27 40.90 -21.87
CA PHE A 41 -108.99 39.99 -22.98
C PHE A 41 -107.52 40.08 -23.41
N ALA A 42 -106.99 41.29 -23.55
CA ALA A 42 -105.58 41.53 -23.86
C ALA A 42 -104.63 41.01 -22.76
N LEU A 43 -105.02 41.12 -21.48
CA LEU A 43 -104.24 40.57 -20.36
C LEU A 43 -104.32 39.04 -20.29
N GLU A 44 -105.47 38.43 -20.59
CA GLU A 44 -105.62 36.97 -20.67
C GLU A 44 -104.81 36.40 -21.85
N GLU A 45 -104.78 37.11 -22.99
CA GLU A 45 -103.93 36.77 -24.13
C GLU A 45 -102.43 36.92 -23.81
N SER A 46 -102.04 38.00 -23.12
CA SER A 46 -100.66 38.22 -22.67
C SER A 46 -100.22 37.20 -21.61
N LEU A 47 -101.12 36.78 -20.70
CA LEU A 47 -100.83 35.76 -19.70
C LEU A 47 -100.65 34.40 -20.36
N ALA A 48 -101.53 34.03 -21.29
CA ALA A 48 -101.40 32.79 -22.05
C ALA A 48 -100.10 32.74 -22.88
N ALA A 49 -99.70 33.87 -23.47
CA ALA A 49 -98.42 33.99 -24.16
C ALA A 49 -97.22 33.81 -23.21
N SER A 50 -97.27 34.43 -22.02
CA SER A 50 -96.22 34.31 -21.01
C SER A 50 -96.13 32.91 -20.40
N GLU A 51 -97.27 32.23 -20.17
CA GLU A 51 -97.30 30.84 -19.72
C GLU A 51 -96.71 29.90 -20.79
N THR A 52 -96.95 30.18 -22.07
CA THR A 52 -96.36 29.44 -23.19
C THR A 52 -94.84 29.65 -23.27
N GLU A 53 -94.37 30.89 -23.13
CA GLU A 53 -92.94 31.22 -23.08
C GLU A 53 -92.24 30.58 -21.87
N SER A 54 -92.87 30.61 -20.70
CA SER A 54 -92.33 29.97 -19.48
C SER A 54 -92.22 28.45 -19.63
N ALA A 55 -93.17 27.81 -20.30
CA ALA A 55 -93.11 26.37 -20.57
C ALA A 55 -91.99 26.02 -21.58
N ALA A 56 -91.78 26.86 -22.60
CA ALA A 56 -90.69 26.71 -23.54
C ALA A 56 -89.32 26.87 -22.87
N LEU A 57 -89.14 27.90 -22.04
CA LEU A 57 -87.94 28.13 -21.23
C LEU A 57 -87.66 26.97 -20.26
N SER A 58 -88.69 26.42 -19.59
CA SER A 58 -88.52 25.25 -18.73
C SER A 58 -87.99 24.04 -19.51
N THR A 59 -88.49 23.83 -20.73
CA THR A 59 -88.04 22.74 -21.60
C THR A 59 -86.58 22.93 -22.02
N GLU A 60 -86.17 24.16 -22.32
CA GLU A 60 -84.79 24.50 -22.67
C GLU A 60 -83.83 24.34 -21.48
N VAL A 61 -84.26 24.72 -20.28
CA VAL A 61 -83.50 24.48 -19.02
C VAL A 61 -83.32 22.99 -18.78
N ASP A 62 -84.36 22.18 -18.96
CA ASP A 62 -84.26 20.72 -18.80
C ASP A 62 -83.29 20.10 -19.82
N ALA A 63 -83.31 20.58 -21.07
CA ALA A 63 -82.38 20.14 -22.11
C ALA A 63 -80.92 20.53 -21.77
N LEU A 64 -80.68 21.76 -21.33
CA LEU A 64 -79.36 22.23 -20.91
C LEU A 64 -78.84 21.48 -19.68
N ASN A 65 -79.70 21.17 -18.71
CA ASN A 65 -79.33 20.34 -17.56
C ASN A 65 -78.94 18.94 -17.99
N SER A 66 -79.68 18.33 -18.92
CA SER A 66 -79.32 17.02 -19.46
C SER A 66 -77.99 17.03 -20.23
N GLU A 67 -77.70 18.11 -20.96
CA GLU A 67 -76.40 18.29 -21.64
C GLU A 67 -75.26 18.47 -20.63
N LEU A 68 -75.50 19.27 -19.57
CA LEU A 68 -74.55 19.47 -18.49
C LEU A 68 -74.23 18.16 -17.76
N ASP A 69 -75.23 17.34 -17.44
CA ASP A 69 -75.04 16.03 -16.82
C ASP A 69 -74.21 15.09 -17.73
N GLY A 70 -74.45 15.15 -19.04
CA GLY A 70 -73.68 14.42 -20.04
C GLY A 70 -72.21 14.85 -20.07
N LEU A 71 -71.95 16.16 -20.10
CA LEU A 71 -70.60 16.72 -20.06
C LEU A 71 -69.88 16.43 -18.75
N GLN A 72 -70.58 16.47 -17.61
CA GLN A 72 -70.02 16.10 -16.31
C GLN A 72 -69.63 14.62 -16.27
N THR A 73 -70.46 13.73 -16.83
CA THR A 73 -70.16 12.31 -16.93
C THR A 73 -68.93 12.05 -17.81
N GLU A 74 -68.85 12.70 -18.97
CA GLU A 74 -67.71 12.59 -19.87
C GLU A 74 -66.41 13.11 -19.23
N LEU A 75 -66.47 14.25 -18.54
CA LEU A 75 -65.34 14.80 -17.81
C LEU A 75 -64.89 13.86 -16.70
N GLN A 76 -65.81 13.27 -15.94
CA GLN A 76 -65.47 12.31 -14.89
C GLN A 76 -64.80 11.06 -15.46
N ASN A 77 -65.29 10.53 -16.59
CA ASN A 77 -64.64 9.39 -17.26
C ASN A 77 -63.21 9.73 -17.70
N GLN A 78 -62.96 10.94 -18.21
CA GLN A 78 -61.61 11.37 -18.59
C GLN A 78 -60.70 11.52 -17.37
N ILE A 79 -61.22 12.02 -16.24
CA ILE A 79 -60.49 12.08 -14.97
C ILE A 79 -60.11 10.66 -14.51
N ASP A 80 -61.06 9.73 -14.50
CA ASP A 80 -60.83 8.35 -14.05
C ASP A 80 -59.75 7.66 -14.90
N VAL A 81 -59.74 7.90 -16.22
CA VAL A 81 -58.70 7.38 -17.13
C VAL A 81 -57.33 8.01 -16.81
N LEU A 82 -57.26 9.33 -16.63
CA LEU A 82 -56.01 10.01 -16.31
C LEU A 82 -55.46 9.58 -14.93
N GLU A 83 -56.32 9.39 -13.94
CA GLU A 83 -55.92 8.88 -12.64
C GLU A 83 -55.32 7.47 -12.73
N ALA A 84 -55.90 6.60 -13.57
CA ALA A 84 -55.35 5.27 -13.83
C ALA A 84 -53.99 5.32 -14.54
N GLU A 85 -53.84 6.17 -15.57
CA GLU A 85 -52.56 6.37 -16.27
C GLU A 85 -51.47 6.92 -15.35
N ILE A 86 -51.81 7.88 -14.49
CA ILE A 86 -50.88 8.44 -13.49
C ILE A 86 -50.42 7.34 -12.52
N ALA A 87 -51.33 6.50 -12.02
CA ALA A 87 -50.98 5.41 -11.12
C ALA A 87 -50.02 4.39 -11.76
N GLU A 88 -50.20 4.09 -13.05
CA GLU A 88 -49.27 3.23 -13.81
C GLU A 88 -47.89 3.88 -13.95
N LEU A 89 -47.85 5.16 -14.32
CA LEU A 89 -46.60 5.93 -14.45
C LEU A 89 -45.84 6.04 -13.12
N GLU A 90 -46.53 6.24 -12.00
CA GLU A 90 -45.93 6.28 -10.66
C GLU A 90 -45.26 4.94 -10.31
N LEU A 91 -45.88 3.82 -10.66
CA LEU A 91 -45.33 2.48 -10.44
C LEU A 91 -44.08 2.24 -11.31
N ASP A 92 -44.12 2.64 -12.57
CA ASP A 92 -42.98 2.53 -13.51
C ASP A 92 -41.78 3.36 -13.05
N ILE A 93 -42.02 4.59 -12.56
CA ILE A 93 -40.97 5.45 -11.99
C ILE A 93 -40.35 4.79 -10.76
N LEU A 94 -41.18 4.22 -9.87
CA LEU A 94 -40.70 3.55 -8.66
C LEU A 94 -39.84 2.32 -9.01
N ASN A 95 -40.30 1.46 -9.92
CA ASN A 95 -39.57 0.28 -10.38
C ASN A 95 -38.24 0.66 -11.04
N SER A 96 -38.23 1.72 -11.86
CA SER A 96 -37.01 2.25 -12.48
C SER A 96 -36.02 2.76 -11.43
N GLY A 97 -36.51 3.38 -10.35
CA GLY A 97 -35.70 3.80 -9.21
C GLY A 97 -34.98 2.62 -8.52
N TYR A 98 -35.70 1.52 -8.26
CA TYR A 98 -35.10 0.31 -7.70
C TYR A 98 -34.06 -0.32 -8.62
N ALA A 99 -34.36 -0.45 -9.92
CA ALA A 99 -33.41 -0.98 -10.89
C ALA A 99 -32.12 -0.14 -10.97
N ASN A 100 -32.22 1.19 -10.90
CA ASN A 100 -31.05 2.08 -10.85
C ASN A 100 -30.21 1.87 -9.59
N GLN A 101 -30.83 1.59 -8.44
CA GLN A 101 -30.11 1.35 -7.18
C GLN A 101 -29.34 0.02 -7.21
N GLU A 102 -29.92 -1.04 -7.77
CA GLU A 102 -29.23 -2.32 -7.99
C GLU A 102 -28.05 -2.15 -8.95
N GLN A 103 -28.24 -1.43 -10.06
CA GLN A 103 -27.16 -1.12 -11.01
C GLN A 103 -26.02 -0.33 -10.35
N GLN A 104 -26.34 0.67 -9.52
CA GLN A 104 -25.33 1.46 -8.80
C GLN A 104 -24.52 0.60 -7.82
N THR A 105 -25.17 -0.34 -7.15
CA THR A 105 -24.53 -1.31 -6.26
C THR A 105 -23.58 -2.23 -7.04
N LEU A 106 -24.02 -2.74 -8.19
CA LEU A 106 -23.21 -3.57 -9.06
C LEU A 106 -22.00 -2.82 -9.62
N ILE A 107 -22.18 -1.57 -10.07
CA ILE A 107 -21.08 -0.71 -10.56
C ILE A 107 -20.02 -0.52 -9.45
N THR A 108 -20.47 -0.24 -8.22
CA THR A 108 -19.55 -0.07 -7.08
C THR A 108 -18.78 -1.36 -6.79
N SER A 109 -19.44 -2.52 -6.84
CA SER A 109 -18.78 -3.82 -6.66
C SER A 109 -17.78 -4.12 -7.78
N LEU A 110 -18.14 -3.86 -9.04
CA LEU A 110 -17.24 -4.03 -10.19
C LEU A 110 -16.04 -3.09 -10.10
N GLN A 111 -16.22 -1.84 -9.67
CA GLN A 111 -15.12 -0.90 -9.45
C GLN A 111 -14.14 -1.39 -8.36
N ALA A 112 -14.65 -1.96 -7.27
CA ALA A 112 -13.82 -2.59 -6.25
C ALA A 112 -13.04 -3.79 -6.82
N GLN A 113 -13.72 -4.69 -7.55
CA GLN A 113 -13.06 -5.83 -8.21
C GLN A 113 -12.00 -5.40 -9.23
N ILE A 114 -12.27 -4.37 -10.03
CA ILE A 114 -11.29 -3.81 -10.98
C ILE A 114 -10.08 -3.24 -10.24
N THR A 115 -10.29 -2.61 -9.08
CA THR A 115 -9.21 -2.09 -8.24
C THR A 115 -8.35 -3.24 -7.71
N ASP A 116 -8.96 -4.26 -7.10
CA ASP A 116 -8.24 -5.44 -6.59
C ASP A 116 -7.46 -6.16 -7.70
N ILE A 117 -8.10 -6.39 -8.86
CA ILE A 117 -7.44 -6.99 -10.03
C ILE A 117 -6.28 -6.12 -10.51
N SER A 118 -6.42 -4.80 -10.50
CA SER A 118 -5.34 -3.88 -10.90
C SER A 118 -4.16 -3.94 -9.92
N GLU A 119 -4.43 -4.09 -8.62
CA GLU A 119 -3.41 -4.26 -7.58
C GLU A 119 -2.73 -5.63 -7.65
N GLU A 120 -3.47 -6.71 -7.95
CA GLU A 120 -2.91 -8.05 -8.17
C GLU A 120 -2.11 -8.14 -9.48
N LEU A 121 -2.53 -7.43 -10.53
CA LEU A 121 -1.81 -7.34 -11.80
C LEU A 121 -0.61 -6.41 -11.75
N ALA A 122 -0.56 -5.48 -10.79
CA ALA A 122 0.64 -4.70 -10.55
C ALA A 122 1.75 -5.68 -10.15
N GLN A 123 2.70 -5.90 -11.05
CA GLN A 123 3.92 -6.65 -10.70
C GLN A 123 4.61 -5.91 -9.57
N ASN A 124 4.37 -6.30 -8.32
CA ASN A 124 5.03 -5.68 -7.18
C ASN A 124 6.48 -6.19 -7.12
N ILE A 125 7.37 -5.48 -7.82
CA ILE A 125 8.80 -5.72 -7.74
C ILE A 125 9.33 -5.05 -6.49
N ASN A 126 9.64 -5.86 -5.48
CA ASN A 126 10.19 -5.37 -4.24
C ASN A 126 11.64 -4.93 -4.43
N ILE A 127 11.95 -3.75 -3.90
CA ILE A 127 13.31 -3.22 -3.82
C ILE A 127 13.76 -3.27 -2.35
N PHE A 128 14.73 -4.12 -2.05
CA PHE A 128 15.40 -4.28 -0.76
C PHE A 128 16.63 -3.37 -0.64
N LEU A 129 16.45 -2.10 -0.97
CA LEU A 129 17.50 -1.10 -0.84
C LEU A 129 17.58 -0.65 0.63
N ALA A 130 18.77 -0.71 1.22
CA ALA A 130 18.97 -0.24 2.59
C ALA A 130 18.75 1.27 2.68
N LYS A 131 18.32 1.76 3.85
CA LYS A 131 18.09 3.19 4.11
C LYS A 131 19.35 4.02 3.94
N GLU A 132 20.50 3.44 4.31
CA GLU A 132 21.79 4.12 4.31
C GLU A 132 22.91 3.20 3.80
N TYR A 133 23.80 3.76 2.99
CA TYR A 133 25.08 3.17 2.64
C TYR A 133 26.20 4.09 3.11
N TYR A 134 27.18 3.52 3.80
CA TYR A 134 28.40 4.21 4.18
C TYR A 134 29.41 4.17 3.04
N LEU A 135 29.98 5.31 2.71
CA LEU A 135 31.02 5.46 1.71
C LEU A 135 32.25 6.13 2.33
N ALA A 136 33.42 5.86 1.76
CA ALA A 136 34.68 6.47 2.19
C ALA A 136 35.30 7.29 1.07
N VAL A 137 35.86 8.46 1.40
CA VAL A 137 36.62 9.29 0.44
C VAL A 137 37.72 8.47 -0.23
N GLY A 138 37.81 8.56 -1.55
CA GLY A 138 38.80 7.87 -2.37
C GLY A 138 38.56 6.37 -2.56
N ASP A 139 37.49 5.82 -1.99
CA ASP A 139 37.13 4.42 -2.12
C ASP A 139 35.93 4.25 -3.08
N THR A 140 36.06 3.36 -4.06
CA THR A 140 34.99 3.11 -5.03
C THR A 140 33.88 2.27 -4.37
N PHE A 141 32.71 2.87 -4.18
CA PHE A 141 31.51 2.20 -3.75
C PHE A 141 30.75 1.64 -4.97
N GLN A 142 30.30 0.39 -4.85
CA GLN A 142 29.44 -0.26 -5.83
C GLN A 142 28.17 -0.80 -5.15
N LEU A 143 27.02 -0.58 -5.79
CA LEU A 143 25.73 -1.13 -5.38
C LEU A 143 25.18 -2.02 -6.50
N PHE A 144 25.16 -3.33 -6.27
CA PHE A 144 24.74 -4.36 -7.23
C PHE A 144 23.23 -4.55 -7.23
N TYR A 145 22.60 -4.41 -8.40
CA TYR A 145 21.14 -4.41 -8.52
C TYR A 145 20.52 -5.76 -8.20
N ARG A 146 21.18 -6.87 -8.58
CA ARG A 146 20.72 -8.22 -8.25
C ARG A 146 20.63 -8.50 -6.75
N SER A 147 21.40 -7.77 -5.96
CA SER A 147 21.38 -7.89 -4.52
C SER A 147 20.25 -7.12 -3.82
N VAL A 148 19.57 -6.22 -4.53
CA VAL A 148 18.55 -5.34 -3.93
C VAL A 148 17.21 -5.34 -4.67
N ILE A 149 17.07 -6.06 -5.78
CA ILE A 149 15.80 -6.19 -6.52
C ILE A 149 15.31 -7.63 -6.43
N GLN A 150 14.12 -7.84 -5.86
CA GLN A 150 13.51 -9.16 -5.77
C GLN A 150 12.90 -9.55 -7.13
N ALA A 151 13.78 -10.01 -8.02
CA ALA A 151 13.41 -10.57 -9.31
C ALA A 151 14.32 -11.76 -9.64
N VAL A 152 13.79 -12.76 -10.35
CA VAL A 152 14.59 -13.89 -10.85
C VAL A 152 15.70 -13.38 -11.76
N ASP A 153 15.35 -12.43 -12.64
CA ASP A 153 16.31 -11.67 -13.43
C ASP A 153 16.00 -10.16 -13.37
N PRO A 154 16.63 -9.40 -12.46
CA PRO A 154 16.45 -7.95 -12.36
C PRO A 154 16.88 -7.18 -13.60
N TYR A 155 17.78 -7.73 -14.43
CA TYR A 155 18.36 -6.99 -15.57
C TYR A 155 17.41 -6.89 -16.78
N HIS A 156 16.29 -7.62 -16.74
CA HIS A 156 15.22 -7.47 -17.73
C HIS A 156 14.28 -6.30 -17.42
N TYR A 157 14.37 -5.71 -16.23
CA TYR A 157 13.61 -4.50 -15.93
C TYR A 157 14.36 -3.24 -16.39
N TYR A 158 13.61 -2.19 -16.72
CA TYR A 158 14.20 -0.88 -16.87
C TYR A 158 14.53 -0.29 -15.48
N ILE A 159 15.79 -0.46 -15.06
CA ILE A 159 16.30 0.09 -13.79
C ILE A 159 16.74 1.53 -14.02
N LYS A 160 16.02 2.48 -13.43
CA LYS A 160 16.31 3.90 -13.50
C LYS A 160 16.87 4.41 -12.17
N LEU A 161 18.09 4.93 -12.21
CA LEU A 161 18.69 5.63 -11.07
C LEU A 161 18.55 7.14 -11.21
N THR A 162 18.24 7.82 -10.11
CA THR A 162 18.20 9.28 -10.02
C THR A 162 18.98 9.74 -8.80
N GLY A 163 19.96 10.62 -8.99
CA GLY A 163 20.82 11.14 -7.93
C GLY A 163 21.77 12.20 -8.48
N THR A 164 22.57 12.82 -7.61
CA THR A 164 23.52 13.87 -7.99
C THR A 164 24.97 13.38 -8.13
N LYS A 165 25.22 12.09 -7.84
CA LYS A 165 26.55 11.47 -7.78
C LYS A 165 26.53 10.09 -8.41
N GLY A 166 27.72 9.65 -8.85
CA GLY A 166 27.95 8.32 -9.40
C GLY A 166 27.41 8.08 -10.81
N TYR A 167 27.53 6.83 -11.24
CA TYR A 167 27.17 6.37 -12.58
C TYR A 167 26.38 5.06 -12.49
N ALA A 168 25.38 4.93 -13.36
CA ALA A 168 24.63 3.69 -13.52
C ALA A 168 25.29 2.83 -14.60
N TYR A 169 25.68 1.61 -14.24
CA TYR A 169 26.08 0.55 -15.17
C TYR A 169 24.98 -0.51 -15.24
N PRO A 170 25.00 -1.44 -16.22
CA PRO A 170 23.95 -2.45 -16.36
C PRO A 170 23.70 -3.31 -15.12
N ARG A 171 24.74 -3.59 -14.32
CA ARG A 171 24.66 -4.49 -13.15
C ARG A 171 24.72 -3.77 -11.81
N TYR A 172 25.25 -2.55 -11.78
CA TYR A 172 25.52 -1.83 -10.55
C TYR A 172 25.58 -0.32 -10.73
N PHE A 173 25.33 0.39 -9.63
CA PHE A 173 25.72 1.78 -9.47
C PHE A 173 27.16 1.85 -8.98
N GLU A 174 27.93 2.85 -9.40
CA GLU A 174 29.29 3.06 -8.92
C GLU A 174 29.57 4.54 -8.62
N TRP A 175 30.28 4.79 -7.53
CA TRP A 175 30.81 6.11 -7.22
C TRP A 175 32.05 6.06 -6.32
N ALA A 176 33.08 6.83 -6.66
CA ALA A 176 34.20 7.13 -5.77
C ALA A 176 34.08 8.57 -5.22
N PRO A 177 33.74 8.77 -3.93
CA PRO A 177 33.62 10.10 -3.35
C PRO A 177 34.96 10.85 -3.30
N ALA A 178 34.93 12.15 -3.62
CA ALA A 178 36.11 13.00 -3.52
C ALA A 178 36.27 13.60 -2.12
N ALA A 179 37.43 14.16 -1.79
CA ALA A 179 37.67 14.81 -0.50
C ALA A 179 36.68 15.96 -0.21
N THR A 180 36.20 16.65 -1.25
CA THR A 180 35.17 17.71 -1.13
C THR A 180 33.79 17.20 -0.76
N ASP A 181 33.58 15.88 -0.80
CA ASP A 181 32.31 15.23 -0.45
C ASP A 181 32.27 14.76 1.01
N TYR A 182 33.40 14.80 1.73
CA TYR A 182 33.48 14.42 3.14
C TYR A 182 32.44 15.13 4.01
N GLY A 183 31.77 14.36 4.87
CA GLY A 183 30.77 14.85 5.82
C GLY A 183 29.40 15.18 5.18
N LYS A 184 29.21 14.88 3.89
CA LYS A 184 27.95 15.10 3.19
C LYS A 184 27.18 13.80 3.01
N THR A 185 25.86 13.96 2.93
CA THR A 185 24.91 12.90 2.58
C THR A 185 24.28 13.22 1.24
N PHE A 186 24.19 12.23 0.36
CA PHE A 186 23.56 12.35 -0.95
C PHE A 186 22.42 11.35 -1.08
N THR A 187 21.36 11.73 -1.76
CA THR A 187 20.22 10.84 -2.00
C THR A 187 20.38 10.12 -3.34
N LEU A 188 20.20 8.79 -3.33
CA LEU A 188 20.09 7.96 -4.52
C LEU A 188 18.70 7.32 -4.55
N LYS A 189 17.96 7.52 -5.63
CA LYS A 189 16.67 6.88 -5.88
C LYS A 189 16.83 5.81 -6.95
N MET A 190 16.27 4.63 -6.69
CA MET A 190 16.12 3.53 -7.62
C MET A 190 14.64 3.36 -7.96
N SER A 191 14.31 3.42 -9.25
CA SER A 191 12.98 3.14 -9.77
C SER A 191 13.06 1.95 -10.72
N ILE A 192 12.16 0.99 -10.56
CA ILE A 192 11.91 -0.10 -11.51
C ILE A 192 10.77 0.36 -12.40
N CYS A 193 11.00 0.36 -13.71
CA CYS A 193 10.05 0.85 -14.69
C CYS A 193 9.62 -0.25 -15.67
N ASP A 194 8.43 -0.10 -16.24
CA ASP A 194 7.99 -0.89 -17.39
C ASP A 194 8.64 -0.40 -18.71
N ASP A 195 8.35 -1.08 -19.81
CA ASP A 195 8.88 -0.75 -21.15
C ASP A 195 8.42 0.62 -21.68
N ASN A 196 7.35 1.19 -21.11
CA ASN A 196 6.85 2.52 -21.44
C ASN A 196 7.47 3.62 -20.55
N GLY A 197 8.29 3.24 -19.57
CA GLY A 197 8.90 4.16 -18.61
C GLY A 197 8.01 4.50 -17.41
N ASN A 198 6.87 3.83 -17.22
CA ASN A 198 6.05 3.99 -16.02
C ASN A 198 6.74 3.35 -14.83
N VAL A 199 6.72 4.01 -13.67
CA VAL A 199 7.33 3.48 -12.44
C VAL A 199 6.43 2.39 -11.86
N ILE A 200 6.97 1.18 -11.73
CA ILE A 200 6.36 0.01 -11.09
C ILE A 200 6.64 0.04 -9.58
N SER A 201 7.87 0.37 -9.20
CA SER A 201 8.33 0.39 -7.81
C SER A 201 9.48 1.38 -7.66
N GLU A 202 9.59 2.05 -6.51
CA GLU A 202 10.74 2.90 -6.22
C GLU A 202 11.13 2.92 -4.74
N LYS A 203 12.44 3.07 -4.51
CA LYS A 203 13.04 3.25 -3.18
C LYS A 203 14.16 4.26 -3.23
N THR A 204 14.42 4.88 -2.08
CA THR A 204 15.46 5.89 -1.91
C THR A 204 16.40 5.46 -0.79
N THR A 205 17.69 5.76 -0.96
CA THR A 205 18.74 5.55 0.04
C THR A 205 19.63 6.77 0.21
N ASN A 206 20.28 6.88 1.36
CA ASN A 206 21.26 7.90 1.68
C ASN A 206 22.69 7.35 1.52
N LEU A 207 23.51 8.03 0.73
CA LEU A 207 24.94 7.78 0.58
C LEU A 207 25.70 8.71 1.52
N ILE A 208 26.23 8.18 2.62
CA ILE A 208 26.88 8.95 3.68
C ILE A 208 28.40 8.88 3.48
N VAL A 209 29.01 10.02 3.14
CA VAL A 209 30.45 10.07 2.84
C VAL A 209 31.26 10.41 4.08
N SER A 210 32.11 9.46 4.48
CA SER A 210 33.02 9.57 5.61
C SER A 210 34.47 9.39 5.15
N MET A 211 35.42 9.39 6.09
CA MET A 211 36.82 9.07 5.80
C MET A 211 37.48 8.44 7.01
N ALA A 212 38.55 7.67 6.81
CA ALA A 212 39.32 7.14 7.91
C ALA A 212 39.99 8.30 8.69
N VAL A 213 39.74 8.36 9.99
CA VAL A 213 40.38 9.34 10.90
C VAL A 213 40.89 8.61 12.13
N ASN A 214 42.07 8.94 12.62
CA ASN A 214 42.58 8.33 13.85
C ASN A 214 41.67 8.68 15.03
N PRO A 215 41.05 7.68 15.70
CA PRO A 215 40.36 7.92 16.96
C PRO A 215 41.29 8.55 17.99
N ALA A 216 40.78 9.51 18.77
CA ALA A 216 41.55 10.21 19.81
C ALA A 216 42.11 9.25 20.88
N THR A 217 41.36 8.19 21.17
CA THR A 217 41.77 7.05 21.99
C THR A 217 41.67 5.77 21.16
N THR A 218 42.50 4.77 21.45
CA THR A 218 42.43 3.48 20.76
C THR A 218 41.01 2.92 20.80
N LYS A 219 40.48 2.55 19.63
CA LYS A 219 39.14 1.96 19.48
C LYS A 219 39.23 0.45 19.47
N ASN A 220 38.59 -0.19 20.44
CA ASN A 220 38.51 -1.64 20.61
C ASN A 220 37.29 -2.19 19.84
N VAL A 221 37.55 -2.95 18.77
CA VAL A 221 36.54 -3.46 17.85
C VAL A 221 36.42 -4.98 17.98
N LEU A 222 35.26 -5.48 18.39
CA LEU A 222 34.96 -6.91 18.45
C LEU A 222 34.23 -7.35 17.18
N CYS A 223 34.80 -8.28 16.41
CA CYS A 223 34.13 -8.85 15.24
C CYS A 223 33.59 -10.25 15.57
N ILE A 224 32.27 -10.41 15.58
CA ILE A 224 31.57 -11.67 15.87
C ILE A 224 30.97 -12.22 14.58
N GLY A 225 31.10 -13.52 14.33
CA GLY A 225 30.42 -14.13 13.20
C GLY A 225 30.57 -15.64 13.13
N ASP A 226 30.26 -16.20 11.98
CA ASP A 226 30.31 -17.64 11.75
C ASP A 226 31.38 -18.05 10.73
N SER A 227 31.05 -18.94 9.78
CA SER A 227 31.98 -19.41 8.75
C SER A 227 32.46 -18.30 7.83
N LEU A 228 31.70 -17.22 7.64
CA LEU A 228 32.18 -16.09 6.84
C LEU A 228 33.20 -15.22 7.59
N THR A 229 33.28 -15.36 8.92
CA THR A 229 34.24 -14.62 9.75
C THR A 229 35.41 -15.49 10.19
N SER A 230 35.30 -16.82 10.11
CA SER A 230 36.25 -17.76 10.71
C SER A 230 37.67 -17.72 10.11
N ASN A 231 37.83 -17.29 8.85
CA ASN A 231 39.15 -17.09 8.25
C ASN A 231 39.76 -15.70 8.54
N GLY A 232 38.97 -14.77 9.09
CA GLY A 232 39.38 -13.40 9.39
C GLY A 232 39.60 -12.48 8.18
N TYR A 233 39.26 -12.90 6.95
CA TYR A 233 39.66 -12.20 5.73
C TYR A 233 39.01 -10.83 5.59
N TRP A 234 37.69 -10.72 5.78
CA TRP A 234 36.98 -9.44 5.67
C TRP A 234 37.43 -8.46 6.76
N VAL A 235 37.70 -8.96 7.97
CA VAL A 235 38.21 -8.15 9.09
C VAL A 235 39.58 -7.59 8.75
N ALA A 236 40.51 -8.45 8.33
CA ALA A 236 41.86 -8.05 7.96
C ALA A 236 41.87 -7.10 6.77
N GLN A 237 41.03 -7.32 5.75
CA GLN A 237 40.89 -6.42 4.61
C GLN A 237 40.39 -5.03 5.05
N GLY A 238 39.37 -4.95 5.88
CA GLY A 238 38.85 -3.66 6.32
C GLY A 238 39.87 -2.87 7.15
N ILE A 239 40.60 -3.54 8.05
CA ILE A 239 41.70 -2.94 8.82
C ILE A 239 42.86 -2.51 7.90
N LYS A 240 43.21 -3.34 6.90
CA LYS A 240 44.22 -2.98 5.89
C LYS A 240 43.85 -1.69 5.17
N LYS A 241 42.61 -1.55 4.72
CA LYS A 241 42.13 -0.34 4.02
C LYS A 241 42.12 0.88 4.95
N TYR A 242 41.68 0.70 6.19
CA TYR A 242 41.72 1.75 7.21
C TYR A 242 43.15 2.26 7.46
N ASN A 243 44.11 1.35 7.63
CA ASN A 243 45.52 1.67 7.80
C ASN A 243 46.13 2.31 6.56
N THR A 244 45.77 1.84 5.36
CA THR A 244 46.25 2.40 4.08
C THR A 244 45.75 3.83 3.87
N ALA A 245 44.56 4.16 4.39
CA ALA A 245 44.02 5.51 4.41
C ALA A 245 44.68 6.43 5.47
N GLY A 246 45.66 5.94 6.24
CA GLY A 246 46.47 6.73 7.17
C GLY A 246 45.97 6.73 8.62
N ALA A 247 44.95 5.93 8.96
CA ALA A 247 44.44 5.80 10.33
C ALA A 247 44.74 4.40 10.89
N THR A 248 45.31 4.30 12.09
CA THR A 248 45.85 3.04 12.63
C THR A 248 45.42 2.73 14.06
N ASN A 249 44.66 3.62 14.71
CA ASN A 249 44.32 3.50 16.14
C ASN A 249 43.07 2.64 16.40
N ILE A 250 42.94 1.53 15.66
CA ILE A 250 41.92 0.49 15.85
C ILE A 250 42.61 -0.81 16.28
N VAL A 251 42.08 -1.45 17.31
CA VAL A 251 42.51 -2.78 17.78
C VAL A 251 41.33 -3.74 17.65
N THR A 252 41.57 -4.90 17.05
CA THR A 252 40.54 -5.94 16.94
C THR A 252 40.63 -6.92 18.11
N LEU A 253 39.48 -7.33 18.65
CA LEU A 253 39.34 -8.21 19.80
C LEU A 253 38.90 -9.62 19.37
N GLY A 254 39.34 -10.64 20.10
CA GLY A 254 38.96 -12.02 19.81
C GLY A 254 39.82 -13.08 20.51
N THR A 255 39.33 -14.31 20.53
CA THR A 255 40.10 -15.51 20.90
C THR A 255 40.79 -16.14 19.69
N VAL A 256 40.25 -15.94 18.49
CA VAL A 256 40.83 -16.43 17.24
C VAL A 256 41.78 -15.36 16.68
N THR A 257 42.98 -15.78 16.28
CA THR A 257 43.97 -14.91 15.61
C THR A 257 44.15 -15.37 14.17
N SER A 258 43.98 -14.44 13.23
CA SER A 258 44.10 -14.70 11.79
C SER A 258 45.01 -13.66 11.14
N THR A 259 45.69 -14.04 10.06
CA THR A 259 46.53 -13.12 9.28
C THR A 259 46.17 -13.25 7.81
N TYR A 260 45.83 -12.12 7.19
CA TYR A 260 45.50 -12.05 5.77
C TYR A 260 46.06 -10.75 5.19
N ASN A 261 46.65 -10.83 3.99
CA ASN A 261 47.27 -9.69 3.30
C ASN A 261 48.25 -8.87 4.18
N GLY A 262 49.00 -9.55 5.06
CA GLY A 262 49.98 -8.92 5.96
C GLY A 262 49.40 -8.19 7.17
N VAL A 263 48.08 -8.29 7.41
CA VAL A 263 47.43 -7.74 8.61
C VAL A 263 47.00 -8.88 9.52
N THR A 264 47.49 -8.85 10.76
CA THR A 264 47.07 -9.77 11.82
C THR A 264 45.95 -9.14 12.63
N ILE A 265 44.84 -9.87 12.78
CA ILE A 265 43.66 -9.44 13.52
C ILE A 265 43.23 -10.50 14.52
N LYS A 266 42.38 -10.09 15.47
CA LYS A 266 41.65 -11.01 16.34
C LYS A 266 40.14 -10.91 16.06
N HIS A 267 39.43 -12.01 16.23
CA HIS A 267 37.98 -12.06 16.01
C HIS A 267 37.33 -13.21 16.79
N GLU A 268 36.00 -13.21 16.84
CA GLU A 268 35.15 -14.32 17.27
C GLU A 268 34.36 -14.84 16.08
N GLY A 269 35.07 -15.34 15.07
CA GLY A 269 34.48 -15.99 13.90
C GLY A 269 34.60 -17.50 14.04
N HIS A 270 33.46 -18.19 14.18
CA HIS A 270 33.45 -19.62 14.45
C HIS A 270 32.62 -20.39 13.40
N GLY A 271 33.27 -21.24 12.62
CA GLY A 271 32.62 -21.94 11.51
C GLY A 271 31.44 -22.82 11.96
N GLY A 272 30.30 -22.68 11.29
CA GLY A 272 29.07 -23.44 11.59
C GLY A 272 28.26 -22.92 12.77
N TRP A 273 28.67 -21.81 13.40
CA TRP A 273 27.93 -21.22 14.51
C TRP A 273 26.75 -20.40 14.03
N GLN A 274 25.73 -20.29 14.88
CA GLN A 274 24.58 -19.41 14.71
C GLN A 274 24.43 -18.52 15.96
N TRP A 275 23.47 -17.59 15.97
CA TRP A 275 23.24 -16.70 17.10
C TRP A 275 23.10 -17.48 18.42
N SER A 276 22.33 -18.57 18.39
CA SER A 276 22.13 -19.41 19.57
C SER A 276 23.41 -20.07 20.07
N SER A 277 24.41 -20.34 19.21
CA SER A 277 25.68 -20.95 19.63
C SER A 277 26.44 -20.06 20.63
N TYR A 278 26.38 -18.74 20.45
CA TYR A 278 26.95 -17.78 21.38
C TYR A 278 26.14 -17.66 22.67
N VAL A 279 24.82 -17.84 22.58
CA VAL A 279 23.89 -17.68 23.69
C VAL A 279 23.75 -18.93 24.54
N THR A 280 23.84 -20.15 24.02
CA THR A 280 23.62 -21.39 24.78
C THR A 280 24.89 -21.95 25.42
N GLY A 281 26.02 -21.26 25.26
CA GLY A 281 27.29 -21.63 25.87
C GLY A 281 28.11 -22.66 25.10
N TYR A 282 27.60 -23.22 24.00
CA TYR A 282 28.34 -24.09 23.10
C TYR A 282 27.72 -24.16 21.70
N ALA A 283 28.55 -24.34 20.68
CA ALA A 283 28.10 -24.93 19.41
C ALA A 283 27.91 -26.44 19.59
N THR A 284 26.95 -27.07 18.92
CA THR A 284 26.64 -28.49 19.10
C THR A 284 27.48 -29.43 18.24
N THR A 285 28.20 -28.93 17.24
CA THR A 285 28.98 -29.77 16.31
C THR A 285 30.15 -28.99 15.67
N PRO A 286 31.40 -29.16 16.14
CA PRO A 286 31.80 -29.84 17.37
C PRO A 286 31.39 -29.06 18.62
N VAL A 287 31.30 -29.74 19.78
CA VAL A 287 31.03 -29.09 21.08
C VAL A 287 32.15 -28.13 21.43
N THR A 288 31.92 -26.84 21.20
CA THR A 288 32.90 -25.78 21.41
C THR A 288 32.26 -24.71 22.29
N PRO A 289 32.81 -24.42 23.49
CA PRO A 289 32.24 -23.43 24.39
C PRO A 289 32.19 -22.03 23.78
N SER A 290 31.12 -21.29 24.06
CA SER A 290 31.02 -19.87 23.72
C SER A 290 32.12 -19.08 24.44
N PRO A 291 32.88 -18.20 23.74
CA PRO A 291 33.94 -17.40 24.37
C PRO A 291 33.37 -16.39 25.38
N PHE A 292 32.07 -16.09 25.28
CA PHE A 292 31.39 -15.10 26.11
C PHE A 292 30.75 -15.70 27.38
N TRP A 293 30.94 -16.99 27.64
CA TRP A 293 30.37 -17.64 28.81
C TRP A 293 31.36 -17.69 29.97
N ASN A 294 30.92 -17.23 31.14
CA ASN A 294 31.72 -17.29 32.36
C ASN A 294 31.63 -18.67 33.03
N ALA A 295 32.46 -18.89 34.05
CA ALA A 295 32.51 -20.15 34.81
C ALA A 295 31.20 -20.50 35.56
N SER A 296 30.27 -19.56 35.66
CA SER A 296 28.93 -19.74 36.25
C SER A 296 27.84 -20.01 35.20
N ASN A 297 28.21 -20.35 33.96
CA ASN A 297 27.29 -20.64 32.86
C ASN A 297 26.35 -19.47 32.52
N GLN A 298 26.91 -18.26 32.49
CA GLN A 298 26.20 -17.05 32.10
C GLN A 298 26.95 -16.35 30.98
N LEU A 299 26.21 -15.82 30.01
CA LEU A 299 26.74 -14.87 29.04
C LEU A 299 27.24 -13.63 29.79
N ASP A 300 28.48 -13.22 29.57
CA ASP A 300 29.19 -12.21 30.34
C ASP A 300 30.38 -11.63 29.55
N PHE A 301 30.16 -10.46 28.94
CA PHE A 301 31.19 -9.80 28.14
C PHE A 301 32.25 -9.10 29.00
N GLN A 302 31.94 -8.78 30.26
CA GLN A 302 32.92 -8.20 31.20
C GLN A 302 33.95 -9.26 31.62
N TYR A 303 33.48 -10.48 31.91
CA TYR A 303 34.34 -11.64 32.14
C TYR A 303 35.17 -11.96 30.90
N TYR A 304 34.57 -11.97 29.70
CA TYR A 304 35.28 -12.16 28.44
C TYR A 304 36.45 -11.17 28.29
N CYS A 305 36.21 -9.86 28.45
CA CYS A 305 37.26 -8.87 28.32
C CYS A 305 38.34 -9.02 29.39
N THR A 306 37.95 -9.19 30.65
CA THR A 306 38.90 -9.32 31.78
C THR A 306 39.79 -10.55 31.61
N SER A 307 39.21 -11.69 31.20
CA SER A 307 39.96 -12.95 31.02
C SER A 307 40.93 -12.93 29.84
N HIS A 308 40.73 -12.03 28.87
CA HIS A 308 41.58 -11.90 27.68
C HIS A 308 42.43 -10.61 27.67
N GLY A 309 42.42 -9.85 28.76
CA GLY A 309 43.20 -8.62 28.90
C GLY A 309 42.70 -7.44 28.06
N TYR A 310 41.41 -7.43 27.71
CA TYR A 310 40.76 -6.32 27.02
C TYR A 310 40.15 -5.35 28.03
N SER A 311 40.31 -4.05 27.78
CA SER A 311 39.84 -3.00 28.69
C SER A 311 38.38 -2.61 28.49
N SER A 312 37.90 -2.70 27.24
CA SER A 312 36.54 -2.31 26.84
C SER A 312 36.19 -2.95 25.50
N ILE A 313 34.91 -2.88 25.15
CA ILE A 313 34.43 -3.01 23.77
C ILE A 313 33.85 -1.65 23.40
N ASP A 314 34.37 -1.03 22.34
CA ASP A 314 33.88 0.29 21.88
C ASP A 314 32.93 0.13 20.69
N GLU A 315 33.14 -0.88 19.85
CA GLU A 315 32.19 -1.27 18.82
C GLU A 315 32.22 -2.79 18.57
N ALA A 316 31.04 -3.39 18.41
CA ALA A 316 30.90 -4.77 17.98
C ALA A 316 30.34 -4.83 16.55
N PHE A 317 31.02 -5.51 15.63
CA PHE A 317 30.50 -5.85 14.31
C PHE A 317 30.05 -7.29 14.33
N ILE A 318 28.79 -7.54 13.96
CA ILE A 318 28.21 -8.87 14.01
C ILE A 318 27.74 -9.27 12.61
N LEU A 319 28.41 -10.28 12.04
CA LEU A 319 28.06 -10.91 10.77
C LEU A 319 27.69 -12.38 11.01
N MET A 320 26.42 -12.61 11.34
CA MET A 320 25.84 -13.95 11.50
C MET A 320 25.07 -14.32 10.26
N THR A 321 25.50 -15.40 9.61
CA THR A 321 25.17 -15.67 8.21
C THR A 321 24.18 -16.83 8.07
N TRP A 322 24.48 -17.79 7.21
CA TRP A 322 23.55 -18.79 6.70
C TRP A 322 23.08 -19.82 7.75
N ASN A 323 23.74 -19.90 8.89
CA ASN A 323 23.39 -20.86 9.93
C ASN A 323 22.12 -20.40 10.69
N GLY A 324 21.11 -21.26 10.73
CA GLY A 324 19.82 -20.98 11.40
C GLY A 324 18.80 -20.23 10.55
N ILE A 325 19.15 -19.80 9.32
CA ILE A 325 18.27 -19.03 8.42
C ILE A 325 17.73 -19.82 7.22
N GLY A 326 17.86 -21.15 7.21
CA GLY A 326 17.33 -22.00 6.13
C GLY A 326 15.82 -21.82 5.87
N GLY A 327 15.35 -22.32 4.73
CA GLY A 327 13.99 -22.13 4.23
C GLY A 327 13.92 -21.28 2.96
N SER A 328 12.79 -21.31 2.26
CA SER A 328 12.55 -20.55 1.04
C SER A 328 11.51 -19.46 1.29
N PHE A 329 11.76 -18.24 0.81
CA PHE A 329 10.87 -17.08 1.02
C PHE A 329 10.55 -16.81 2.49
N ARG A 330 11.45 -17.20 3.40
CA ARG A 330 11.19 -17.24 4.85
C ARG A 330 10.95 -15.84 5.42
N GLU A 331 9.96 -15.76 6.30
CA GLU A 331 9.72 -14.60 7.17
C GLU A 331 10.40 -14.77 8.53
N PHE A 332 10.68 -13.65 9.19
CA PHE A 332 11.39 -13.59 10.45
C PHE A 332 10.57 -12.92 11.55
N SER A 333 10.87 -13.26 12.81
CA SER A 333 10.20 -12.73 13.99
C SER A 333 11.15 -12.79 15.18
N PHE A 334 11.02 -11.84 16.12
CA PHE A 334 11.74 -11.87 17.40
C PHE A 334 11.28 -13.00 18.33
N ALA A 335 10.14 -13.64 18.04
CA ALA A 335 9.62 -14.75 18.82
C ALA A 335 10.27 -16.10 18.49
N SER A 336 11.11 -16.17 17.45
CA SER A 336 11.75 -17.41 17.00
C SER A 336 13.22 -17.22 16.64
N GLU A 337 13.95 -18.32 16.54
CA GLU A 337 15.31 -18.30 16.01
C GLU A 337 15.33 -17.82 14.55
N PRO A 338 16.37 -17.08 14.11
CA PRO A 338 17.57 -16.72 14.89
C PRO A 338 17.42 -15.50 15.82
N PHE A 339 16.37 -14.70 15.66
CA PHE A 339 16.29 -13.38 16.28
C PHE A 339 15.99 -13.41 17.78
N LEU A 340 15.42 -14.50 18.29
CA LEU A 340 15.32 -14.76 19.73
C LEU A 340 16.70 -14.73 20.40
N SER A 341 17.66 -15.48 19.84
CA SER A 341 19.03 -15.50 20.34
C SER A 341 19.79 -14.22 20.00
N ALA A 342 19.57 -13.62 18.83
CA ALA A 342 20.19 -12.35 18.46
C ALA A 342 19.89 -11.25 19.49
N LYS A 343 18.61 -11.12 19.88
CA LYS A 343 18.17 -10.19 20.91
C LYS A 343 18.87 -10.44 22.25
N THR A 344 18.96 -11.69 22.67
CA THR A 344 19.62 -12.06 23.94
C THR A 344 21.10 -11.68 23.95
N LEU A 345 21.83 -11.94 22.86
CA LEU A 345 23.24 -11.60 22.74
C LEU A 345 23.47 -10.08 22.77
N ILE A 346 22.67 -9.34 22.00
CA ILE A 346 22.75 -7.88 21.85
C ILE A 346 22.41 -7.17 23.16
N ASP A 347 21.29 -7.55 23.80
CA ASP A 347 20.87 -6.96 25.08
C ASP A 347 21.95 -7.13 26.14
N LYS A 348 22.59 -8.31 26.17
CA LYS A 348 23.67 -8.58 27.13
C LYS A 348 24.94 -7.81 26.81
N LEU A 349 25.34 -7.71 25.54
CA LEU A 349 26.51 -6.90 25.15
C LEU A 349 26.30 -5.42 25.52
N HIS A 350 25.12 -4.87 25.23
CA HIS A 350 24.81 -3.48 25.58
C HIS A 350 24.69 -3.28 27.10
N ALA A 351 24.15 -4.25 27.85
CA ALA A 351 24.10 -4.17 29.31
C ALA A 351 25.50 -4.15 29.95
N ASP A 352 26.45 -4.92 29.41
CA ASP A 352 27.82 -5.03 29.91
C ASP A 352 28.70 -3.85 29.48
N TYR A 353 28.46 -3.31 28.28
CA TYR A 353 29.16 -2.17 27.69
C TYR A 353 28.16 -1.20 27.05
N SER A 354 27.51 -0.37 27.87
CA SER A 354 26.44 0.55 27.42
C SER A 354 26.89 1.65 26.45
N ASN A 355 28.19 1.95 26.42
CA ASN A 355 28.77 2.88 25.46
C ASN A 355 29.19 2.21 24.13
N ALA A 356 29.21 0.88 24.07
CA ALA A 356 29.57 0.17 22.85
C ALA A 356 28.51 0.39 21.78
N LYS A 357 28.96 0.70 20.56
CA LYS A 357 28.11 0.65 19.38
C LYS A 357 28.03 -0.78 18.86
N ILE A 358 26.91 -1.15 18.25
CA ILE A 358 26.69 -2.47 17.69
C ILE A 358 26.29 -2.31 16.22
N THR A 359 27.11 -2.83 15.33
CA THR A 359 26.88 -2.80 13.90
C THR A 359 26.46 -4.19 13.43
N LEU A 360 25.21 -4.34 13.01
CA LEU A 360 24.74 -5.56 12.37
C LEU A 360 25.07 -5.51 10.88
N MET A 361 25.89 -6.47 10.43
CA MET A 361 26.25 -6.59 9.03
C MET A 361 25.28 -7.54 8.34
N GLY A 362 24.74 -7.09 7.23
CA GLY A 362 23.94 -7.91 6.33
C GLY A 362 24.71 -9.10 5.77
N ILE A 363 24.00 -10.09 5.25
CA ILE A 363 24.61 -11.27 4.62
C ILE A 363 24.65 -11.07 3.09
N PRO A 364 25.71 -11.53 2.40
CA PRO A 364 25.70 -11.55 0.95
C PRO A 364 24.60 -12.49 0.42
N LEU A 365 24.13 -12.23 -0.80
CA LEU A 365 23.29 -13.20 -1.50
C LEU A 365 24.08 -14.48 -1.82
N PRO A 366 23.41 -15.64 -1.97
CA PRO A 366 24.08 -16.87 -2.34
C PRO A 366 24.48 -16.85 -3.83
N SER A 367 25.20 -17.87 -4.27
CA SER A 367 25.60 -18.07 -5.67
C SER A 367 24.41 -18.02 -6.60
N MET A 368 24.41 -17.05 -7.51
CA MET A 368 23.40 -16.95 -8.58
C MET A 368 23.63 -17.97 -9.69
N ASN A 369 24.82 -18.58 -9.73
CA ASN A 369 25.20 -19.61 -10.70
C ASN A 369 24.80 -21.04 -10.26
N GLY A 370 23.97 -21.17 -9.22
CA GLY A 370 23.47 -22.46 -8.71
C GLY A 370 24.50 -23.26 -7.92
N GLY A 371 24.33 -24.60 -7.88
CA GLY A 371 25.27 -25.54 -7.26
C GLY A 371 25.07 -25.83 -5.78
N LEU A 372 24.24 -25.07 -5.08
CA LEU A 372 23.98 -25.26 -3.64
C LEU A 372 23.49 -26.67 -3.30
N SER A 373 22.50 -27.19 -4.03
CA SER A 373 21.97 -28.55 -3.80
C SER A 373 22.96 -29.67 -4.15
N ALA A 374 24.02 -29.39 -4.92
CA ALA A 374 25.08 -30.39 -5.17
C ALA A 374 25.85 -30.76 -3.89
N TYR A 375 25.81 -29.88 -2.87
CA TYR A 375 26.35 -30.15 -1.54
C TYR A 375 25.26 -30.50 -0.53
N TYR A 376 24.18 -29.72 -0.52
CA TYR A 376 23.19 -29.75 0.55
C TYR A 376 21.94 -30.60 0.23
N THR A 377 22.01 -31.43 -0.81
CA THR A 377 20.96 -32.34 -1.30
C THR A 377 19.68 -31.65 -1.79
N LEU A 378 18.93 -32.35 -2.64
CA LEU A 378 17.73 -31.84 -3.34
C LEU A 378 16.51 -31.68 -2.42
N ASP A 379 16.49 -32.40 -1.30
CA ASP A 379 15.40 -32.47 -0.32
C ASP A 379 15.42 -31.33 0.71
N LYS A 380 16.43 -30.43 0.63
CA LYS A 380 16.54 -29.24 1.47
C LYS A 380 16.19 -27.98 0.68
N SER A 381 15.92 -26.90 1.41
CA SER A 381 15.60 -25.59 0.84
C SER A 381 16.69 -25.02 -0.09
N TYR A 382 17.90 -25.58 -0.07
CA TYR A 382 19.02 -25.20 -0.92
C TYR A 382 18.83 -25.57 -2.41
N ALA A 383 17.85 -26.43 -2.73
CA ALA A 383 17.45 -26.69 -4.11
C ALA A 383 16.66 -25.52 -4.74
N ASP A 384 16.02 -24.70 -3.92
CA ASP A 384 15.30 -23.49 -4.34
C ASP A 384 16.20 -22.26 -4.18
N ASN A 385 17.09 -22.06 -5.15
CA ASN A 385 18.08 -20.98 -5.10
C ASN A 385 17.42 -19.60 -5.02
N TYR A 386 16.35 -19.36 -5.78
CA TYR A 386 15.66 -18.08 -5.75
C TYR A 386 14.94 -17.87 -4.42
N GLY A 387 14.28 -18.89 -3.87
CA GLY A 387 13.73 -18.82 -2.52
C GLY A 387 14.77 -18.51 -1.45
N GLN A 388 16.01 -19.02 -1.57
CA GLN A 388 17.13 -18.65 -0.69
C GLN A 388 17.55 -17.19 -0.86
N VAL A 389 17.62 -16.69 -2.09
CA VAL A 389 17.89 -15.27 -2.37
C VAL A 389 16.88 -14.38 -1.67
N VAL A 390 15.58 -14.69 -1.78
CA VAL A 390 14.52 -13.90 -1.13
C VAL A 390 14.58 -14.04 0.39
N THR A 391 14.86 -15.23 0.93
CA THR A 391 15.10 -15.42 2.37
C THR A 391 16.25 -14.53 2.86
N ALA A 392 17.36 -14.46 2.12
CA ALA A 392 18.48 -13.59 2.47
C ALA A 392 18.11 -12.10 2.42
N MET A 393 17.35 -11.67 1.41
CA MET A 393 16.84 -10.29 1.34
C MET A 393 15.95 -9.94 2.54
N LYS A 394 15.03 -10.83 2.93
CA LYS A 394 14.15 -10.64 4.09
C LYS A 394 14.91 -10.66 5.41
N TYR A 395 15.93 -11.51 5.55
CA TYR A 395 16.80 -11.53 6.73
C TYR A 395 17.55 -10.20 6.88
N ASN A 396 18.11 -9.69 5.79
CA ASN A 396 18.77 -8.39 5.74
C ASN A 396 17.81 -7.24 6.10
N LEU A 397 16.59 -7.23 5.57
CA LEU A 397 15.57 -6.25 5.93
C LEU A 397 15.24 -6.31 7.43
N PHE A 398 15.07 -7.51 7.98
CA PHE A 398 14.73 -7.67 9.41
C PHE A 398 15.90 -7.24 10.32
N LEU A 399 17.16 -7.40 9.89
CA LEU A 399 18.32 -6.84 10.61
C LEU A 399 18.31 -5.31 10.62
N GLU A 400 17.94 -4.67 9.50
CA GLU A 400 17.78 -3.21 9.41
C GLU A 400 16.65 -2.73 10.34
N GLU A 401 15.48 -3.35 10.23
CA GLU A 401 14.32 -3.05 11.08
C GLU A 401 14.64 -3.24 12.57
N PHE A 402 15.45 -4.24 12.92
CA PHE A 402 15.91 -4.45 14.28
C PHE A 402 16.76 -3.27 14.78
N CYS A 403 17.69 -2.77 13.96
CA CYS A 403 18.48 -1.59 14.31
C CYS A 403 17.61 -0.33 14.48
N ASP A 404 16.50 -0.23 13.75
CA ASP A 404 15.59 0.92 13.81
C ASP A 404 14.62 0.91 15.00
N LEU A 405 14.50 -0.21 15.72
CA LEU A 405 13.61 -0.29 16.87
C LEU A 405 14.01 0.77 17.93
N PRO A 406 13.05 1.48 18.56
CA PRO A 406 13.34 2.56 19.51
C PRO A 406 14.24 2.16 20.69
N ALA A 407 14.23 0.89 21.08
CA ALA A 407 15.06 0.38 22.16
C ALA A 407 16.53 0.17 21.76
N TYR A 408 16.86 0.21 20.46
CA TYR A 408 18.17 -0.17 19.91
C TYR A 408 18.82 0.93 19.07
N SER A 409 18.02 1.76 18.40
CA SER A 409 18.48 2.75 17.40
C SER A 409 19.48 3.81 17.89
N THR A 410 19.66 3.95 19.21
CA THR A 410 20.66 4.86 19.78
C THR A 410 22.07 4.26 19.86
N PHE A 411 22.20 2.94 19.79
CA PHE A 411 23.49 2.24 19.85
C PHE A 411 23.68 1.20 18.74
N MET A 412 22.64 0.89 17.97
CA MET A 412 22.71 -0.03 16.83
C MET A 412 22.66 0.68 15.49
N ARG A 413 23.35 0.12 14.50
CA ARG A 413 23.22 0.47 13.08
C ARG A 413 23.32 -0.76 12.19
N TYR A 414 22.73 -0.67 11.00
CA TYR A 414 22.81 -1.69 9.97
C TYR A 414 23.82 -1.33 8.88
N VAL A 415 24.55 -2.32 8.38
CA VAL A 415 25.45 -2.19 7.23
C VAL A 415 25.05 -3.21 6.17
N ASP A 416 24.58 -2.73 5.02
CA ASP A 416 24.15 -3.58 3.93
C ASP A 416 25.32 -4.16 3.14
N VAL A 417 25.72 -5.38 3.48
CA VAL A 417 26.74 -6.13 2.72
C VAL A 417 26.16 -6.63 1.42
N LYS A 418 24.89 -7.07 1.39
CA LYS A 418 24.30 -7.70 0.20
C LYS A 418 24.40 -6.77 -1.01
N GLY A 419 24.04 -5.50 -0.87
CA GLY A 419 24.07 -4.51 -1.94
C GLY A 419 25.48 -4.20 -2.42
N GLN A 420 26.49 -4.39 -1.57
CA GLN A 420 27.90 -4.14 -1.88
C GLN A 420 28.64 -5.39 -2.38
N PHE A 421 27.96 -6.54 -2.47
CA PHE A 421 28.54 -7.82 -2.82
C PHE A 421 28.06 -8.29 -4.20
N ASP A 422 29.02 -8.61 -5.08
CA ASP A 422 28.74 -9.20 -6.40
C ASP A 422 28.49 -10.71 -6.29
N SER A 423 27.24 -11.10 -6.05
CA SER A 423 26.85 -12.51 -5.93
C SER A 423 26.99 -13.34 -7.20
N GLU A 424 27.22 -12.71 -8.34
CA GLU A 424 27.36 -13.40 -9.63
C GLU A 424 28.81 -13.77 -9.92
N TYR A 425 29.77 -12.97 -9.46
CA TYR A 425 31.20 -13.15 -9.76
C TYR A 425 32.08 -13.46 -8.55
N ASN A 426 31.61 -13.19 -7.33
CA ASN A 426 32.40 -13.43 -6.12
C ASN A 426 32.00 -14.68 -5.34
N MET A 427 31.20 -15.54 -5.97
CA MET A 427 30.90 -16.88 -5.49
C MET A 427 31.69 -17.94 -6.28
N PRO A 428 32.06 -19.07 -5.63
CA PRO A 428 32.90 -20.09 -6.26
C PRO A 428 32.17 -20.82 -7.37
N THR A 429 32.78 -20.84 -8.56
CA THR A 429 32.32 -21.58 -9.75
C THR A 429 33.36 -22.58 -10.23
N THR A 430 32.91 -23.64 -10.93
CA THR A 430 33.79 -24.59 -11.63
C THR A 430 33.33 -24.76 -13.08
N PRO A 431 34.25 -24.90 -14.06
CA PRO A 431 33.87 -25.25 -15.42
C PRO A 431 33.24 -26.65 -15.47
N LYS A 432 32.08 -26.78 -16.13
CA LYS A 432 31.41 -28.06 -16.38
C LYS A 432 30.96 -28.12 -17.84
N ALA A 433 31.05 -29.29 -18.45
CA ALA A 433 30.50 -29.52 -19.78
C ALA A 433 29.00 -29.17 -19.81
N VAL A 434 28.56 -28.40 -20.82
CA VAL A 434 27.17 -27.92 -20.94
C VAL A 434 26.16 -29.07 -21.07
N ASN A 435 26.62 -30.24 -21.50
CA ASN A 435 25.92 -31.52 -21.43
C ASN A 435 26.92 -32.67 -21.54
N THR A 436 26.46 -33.91 -21.38
CA THR A 436 27.33 -35.11 -21.32
C THR A 436 28.12 -35.39 -22.59
N GLU A 437 27.69 -34.86 -23.74
CA GLU A 437 28.33 -35.09 -25.05
C GLU A 437 29.12 -33.87 -25.56
N SER A 438 29.12 -32.76 -24.82
CA SER A 438 29.74 -31.52 -25.26
C SER A 438 31.11 -31.30 -24.62
N THR A 439 32.06 -30.82 -25.41
CA THR A 439 33.35 -30.30 -24.90
C THR A 439 33.27 -28.83 -24.51
N THR A 440 32.20 -28.13 -24.89
CA THR A 440 31.93 -26.76 -24.45
C THR A 440 31.63 -26.77 -22.97
N THR A 441 32.25 -25.86 -22.22
CA THR A 441 32.03 -25.73 -20.78
C THR A 441 31.33 -24.42 -20.44
N GLU A 442 30.56 -24.44 -19.36
CA GLU A 442 29.99 -23.27 -18.70
C GLU A 442 30.45 -23.21 -17.24
N PRO A 443 30.59 -22.01 -16.65
CA PRO A 443 30.79 -21.89 -15.22
C PRO A 443 29.50 -22.27 -14.50
N ILE A 444 29.59 -23.27 -13.61
CA ILE A 444 28.50 -23.59 -12.68
C ILE A 444 28.93 -23.23 -11.26
N GLY A 445 27.99 -22.77 -10.44
CA GLY A 445 28.26 -22.60 -9.01
C GLY A 445 28.65 -23.93 -8.37
N THR A 446 29.55 -23.86 -7.39
CA THR A 446 29.98 -25.05 -6.64
C THR A 446 29.09 -25.30 -5.43
N SER A 447 29.39 -26.41 -4.73
CA SER A 447 28.86 -26.72 -3.41
C SER A 447 29.01 -25.62 -2.36
N MET A 448 29.95 -24.70 -2.57
CA MET A 448 30.31 -23.64 -1.64
C MET A 448 29.64 -22.31 -1.98
N GLY A 449 28.51 -22.30 -2.70
CA GLY A 449 27.80 -21.09 -3.12
C GLY A 449 27.23 -20.19 -2.00
N MET A 450 27.59 -20.45 -0.75
CA MET A 450 27.28 -19.64 0.44
C MET A 450 28.54 -18.97 1.01
N HIS A 451 29.71 -19.46 0.61
CA HIS A 451 31.03 -19.03 1.07
C HIS A 451 31.74 -18.34 -0.12
N PRO A 452 32.00 -17.03 -0.02
CA PRO A 452 32.62 -16.28 -1.11
C PRO A 452 34.00 -16.78 -1.52
N ASN A 453 34.41 -16.44 -2.74
CA ASN A 453 35.82 -16.41 -3.11
C ASN A 453 36.55 -15.32 -2.29
N THR A 454 37.88 -15.32 -2.33
CA THR A 454 38.71 -14.31 -1.67
C THR A 454 38.26 -12.88 -1.99
N ASP A 455 38.03 -12.57 -3.27
CA ASP A 455 37.59 -11.24 -3.72
C ASP A 455 36.22 -10.85 -3.12
N GLY A 456 35.35 -11.84 -2.88
CA GLY A 456 34.09 -11.61 -2.18
C GLY A 456 34.26 -11.32 -0.69
N TYR A 457 35.17 -12.00 -0.01
CA TYR A 457 35.54 -11.63 1.36
C TYR A 457 36.12 -10.21 1.41
N GLU A 458 36.84 -9.79 0.38
CA GLU A 458 37.36 -8.43 0.30
C GLU A 458 36.23 -7.39 0.13
N GLN A 459 35.18 -7.68 -0.63
CA GLN A 459 33.99 -6.81 -0.70
C GLN A 459 33.23 -6.70 0.63
N ILE A 460 33.15 -7.79 1.40
CA ILE A 460 32.62 -7.73 2.79
C ILE A 460 33.53 -6.80 3.63
N GLY A 461 34.85 -6.93 3.46
CA GLY A 461 35.83 -6.09 4.12
C GLY A 461 35.74 -4.62 3.72
N ASP A 462 35.34 -4.32 2.49
CA ASP A 462 35.09 -2.97 2.00
C ASP A 462 33.88 -2.34 2.68
N ALA A 463 32.77 -3.07 2.82
CA ALA A 463 31.60 -2.62 3.58
C ALA A 463 31.96 -2.35 5.05
N PHE A 464 32.76 -3.24 5.66
CA PHE A 464 33.29 -3.05 7.01
C PHE A 464 34.19 -1.80 7.11
N TYR A 465 35.12 -1.61 6.18
CA TYR A 465 35.99 -0.42 6.14
C TYR A 465 35.19 0.88 6.06
N ARG A 466 34.19 0.96 5.18
CA ARG A 466 33.35 2.16 5.04
C ARG A 466 32.57 2.46 6.32
N ALA A 467 32.08 1.42 6.99
CA ALA A 467 31.42 1.55 8.28
C ALA A 467 32.39 2.00 9.39
N LEU A 468 33.63 1.49 9.42
CA LEU A 468 34.67 1.94 10.36
C LEU A 468 35.00 3.44 10.20
N CYS A 469 34.97 3.94 8.96
CA CYS A 469 35.18 5.37 8.68
C CYS A 469 34.04 6.27 9.17
N ASN A 470 32.86 5.69 9.41
CA ASN A 470 31.70 6.43 9.88
C ASN A 470 31.63 6.36 11.41
N HIS A 471 31.84 7.51 12.06
CA HIS A 471 32.00 7.63 13.51
C HIS A 471 30.75 8.16 14.24
N ASN A 472 29.63 8.34 13.52
CA ASN A 472 28.40 8.93 14.06
C ASN A 472 27.47 7.89 14.69
#